data_AF-E7DUA5-F1
#
_entry.id   AF-E7DUA5-F1
#
_cell.length_a   1.000
_cell.length_b   1.000
_cell.length_c   1.000
_cell.angle_alpha   90.00
_cell.angle_beta   90.00
_cell.angle_gamma   90.00
#
_symmetry.space_group_name_H-M   'P 1'
#
loop_
_entity.id
_entity.type
_entity.pdbx_description
1 polymer ?
#
loop_
_entity_poly.entity_id
_entity_poly.type
_entity_poly.pdbx_seq_one_letter_code
_entity_poly.pdbx_strand_id
1 'polypeptide(L)'
;FQRCVGMDALNSLHSTTFEMDEKHGTKYHKRLLEFIKMVQHENLVIGGAMTDVKGDRSKGPTEQEDPDLSLHIVDRDDKGVYISGAKAHQTGCINSHWMIVMPAVRLTEKDKDYAIVGCIPVDAPGITYIYGRQSCDTRSMESGDMDQGNSQ
;
A
#
# COMPACT_ATOMS: atom_id res chain seq x y z
N PHE A 1 -13.60 7.21 12.26
CA PHE A 1 -13.09 7.06 10.88
C PHE A 1 -11.62 6.69 10.92
N GLN A 2 -11.22 5.69 10.12
CA GLN A 2 -9.87 5.14 10.10
C GLN A 2 -8.92 6.05 9.31
N ARG A 3 -8.36 7.09 9.95
CA ARG A 3 -7.55 8.13 9.29
C ARG A 3 -6.09 8.21 9.74
N CYS A 4 -5.73 7.57 10.85
CA CYS A 4 -4.38 7.65 11.42
C CYS A 4 -3.31 7.17 10.43
N VAL A 5 -3.56 6.07 9.71
CA VAL A 5 -2.57 5.49 8.79
C VAL A 5 -2.21 6.46 7.66
N GLY A 6 -3.17 7.20 7.11
CA GLY A 6 -2.89 8.23 6.09
C GLY A 6 -2.12 9.42 6.66
N MET A 7 -2.44 9.85 7.88
CA MET A 7 -1.72 10.92 8.58
C MET A 7 -0.25 10.54 8.81
N ASP A 8 0.02 9.35 9.34
CA ASP A 8 1.38 8.87 9.62
C ASP A 8 2.18 8.65 8.33
N ALA A 9 1.51 8.15 7.27
CA ALA A 9 2.11 8.00 5.95
C ALA A 9 2.55 9.35 5.36
N LEU A 10 1.71 10.39 5.40
CA LEU A 10 2.08 11.71 4.89
C LEU A 10 3.25 12.33 5.66
N ASN A 11 3.25 12.22 7.00
CA ASN A 11 4.33 12.76 7.83
C ASN A 11 5.67 12.06 7.56
N SER A 12 5.67 10.73 7.47
CA SER A 12 6.89 9.96 7.17
C SER A 12 7.39 10.18 5.74
N LEU A 13 6.48 10.26 4.76
CA LEU A 13 6.85 10.57 3.38
C LEU A 13 7.38 11.99 3.22
N HIS A 14 6.94 12.95 4.03
CA HIS A 14 7.43 14.32 3.96
C HIS A 14 8.94 14.40 4.16
N SER A 15 9.48 13.83 5.23
CA SER A 15 10.94 13.79 5.45
C SER A 15 11.65 12.87 4.46
N THR A 16 11.11 11.68 4.21
CA THR A 16 11.74 10.68 3.33
C THR A 16 11.94 11.21 1.92
N THR A 17 10.92 11.83 1.34
CA THR A 17 11.01 12.38 -0.02
C THR A 17 11.95 13.58 -0.12
N PHE A 18 12.09 14.36 0.96
CA PHE A 18 13.03 15.48 1.03
C PHE A 18 14.49 14.96 0.96
N GLU A 19 14.84 13.98 1.79
CA GLU A 19 16.19 13.37 1.80
C GLU A 19 16.50 12.64 0.48
N MET A 20 15.49 11.98 -0.12
CA MET A 20 15.64 11.35 -1.43
C MET A 20 15.96 12.37 -2.52
N ASP A 21 15.25 13.49 -2.55
CA ASP A 21 15.49 14.57 -3.52
C ASP A 21 16.87 15.21 -3.32
N GLU A 22 17.31 15.41 -2.08
CA GLU A 22 18.66 15.91 -1.76
C GLU A 22 19.75 14.98 -2.33
N LYS A 23 19.60 13.67 -2.14
CA LYS A 23 20.60 12.69 -2.60
C LYS A 23 20.57 12.43 -4.10
N HIS A 24 19.39 12.41 -4.72
CA HIS A 24 19.22 11.92 -6.10
C HIS A 24 18.86 13.01 -7.11
N GLY A 25 18.66 14.27 -6.69
CA GLY A 25 18.24 15.36 -7.58
C GLY A 25 16.85 15.14 -8.18
N THR A 26 16.02 14.33 -7.53
CA THR A 26 14.67 14.00 -7.95
C THR A 26 13.68 15.10 -7.57
N LYS A 27 12.38 14.87 -7.79
CA LYS A 27 11.30 15.83 -7.50
C LYS A 27 10.15 15.18 -6.73
N TYR A 28 10.44 14.15 -5.95
CA TYR A 28 9.43 13.42 -5.18
C TYR A 28 8.79 14.29 -4.12
N HIS A 29 9.59 15.12 -3.43
CA HIS A 29 9.10 15.98 -2.36
C HIS A 29 8.14 17.02 -2.91
N LYS A 30 8.48 17.66 -4.03
CA LYS A 30 7.57 18.60 -4.70
C LYS A 30 6.24 17.94 -5.10
N ARG A 31 6.29 16.72 -5.65
CA ARG A 31 5.07 15.97 -6.02
C ARG A 31 4.21 15.66 -4.79
N LEU A 32 4.83 15.26 -3.68
CA LEU A 32 4.13 15.00 -2.43
C LEU A 32 3.48 16.27 -1.87
N LEU A 33 4.16 17.42 -1.88
CA LEU A 33 3.60 18.68 -1.40
C LEU A 33 2.37 19.12 -2.21
N GLU A 34 2.39 18.97 -3.54
CA GLU A 34 1.21 19.24 -4.38
C GLU A 34 0.05 18.28 -4.05
N PHE A 35 0.34 17.00 -3.81
CA PHE A 35 -0.67 16.05 -3.34
C PHE A 35 -1.26 16.43 -1.99
N ILE A 36 -0.42 16.77 -1.00
CA ILE A 36 -0.84 17.23 0.34
C ILE A 36 -1.73 18.47 0.23
N LYS A 37 -1.37 19.43 -0.61
CA LYS A 37 -2.16 20.64 -0.83
C LYS A 37 -3.56 20.30 -1.37
N MET A 38 -3.64 19.42 -2.36
CA MET A 38 -4.92 18.96 -2.93
C MET A 38 -5.79 18.29 -1.88
N VAL A 39 -5.28 17.27 -1.18
CA VAL A 39 -6.08 16.50 -0.20
C VAL A 39 -6.49 17.34 1.02
N GLN A 40 -5.68 18.33 1.42
CA GLN A 40 -6.03 19.29 2.46
C GLN A 40 -7.14 20.23 2.02
N HIS A 41 -7.05 20.74 0.78
CA HIS A 41 -8.07 21.64 0.23
C HIS A 41 -9.43 20.95 0.08
N GLU A 42 -9.42 19.69 -0.38
CA GLU A 42 -10.61 18.89 -0.63
C GLU A 42 -11.09 18.09 0.59
N ASN A 43 -10.34 18.13 1.71
CA ASN A 43 -10.63 17.40 2.96
C ASN A 43 -10.83 15.88 2.73
N LEU A 44 -9.97 15.29 1.91
CA LEU A 44 -10.08 13.89 1.51
C LEU A 44 -9.56 12.94 2.60
N VAL A 45 -10.09 11.72 2.55
CA VAL A 45 -9.62 10.59 3.38
C VAL A 45 -8.53 9.83 2.62
N ILE A 46 -7.43 9.55 3.33
CA ILE A 46 -6.28 8.85 2.78
C ILE A 46 -6.05 7.57 3.60
N GLY A 47 -5.97 6.44 2.91
CA GLY A 47 -5.48 5.18 3.48
C GLY A 47 -3.99 5.03 3.22
N GLY A 48 -3.27 4.37 4.13
CA GLY A 48 -1.88 3.98 3.92
C GLY A 48 -1.78 2.46 3.72
N ALA A 49 -1.19 2.05 2.60
CA ALA A 49 -1.05 0.66 2.19
C ALA A 49 0.41 0.23 2.11
N MET A 50 0.93 -0.17 3.26
CA MET A 50 2.30 -0.65 3.38
C MET A 50 2.38 -2.18 3.25
N THR A 51 1.65 -2.93 4.08
CA THR A 51 1.79 -4.38 4.20
C THR A 51 1.36 -5.16 2.96
N ASP A 52 2.32 -5.77 2.26
CA ASP A 52 2.09 -6.79 1.24
C ASP A 52 1.63 -8.15 1.82
N VAL A 53 1.27 -9.11 0.97
CA VAL A 53 0.93 -10.49 1.39
C VAL A 53 2.17 -11.30 1.81
N LYS A 54 3.36 -10.96 1.28
CA LYS A 54 4.71 -11.39 1.69
C LYS A 54 5.13 -12.85 1.45
N GLY A 55 4.22 -13.76 1.11
CA GLY A 55 4.62 -15.11 0.70
C GLY A 55 5.41 -15.90 1.75
N ASP A 56 6.54 -16.49 1.38
CA ASP A 56 7.47 -17.10 2.33
C ASP A 56 8.19 -16.00 3.13
N ARG A 57 7.94 -15.96 4.45
CA ARG A 57 8.44 -14.89 5.34
C ARG A 57 9.96 -14.97 5.57
N SER A 58 10.60 -16.08 5.18
CA SER A 58 12.05 -16.25 5.25
C SER A 58 12.79 -15.64 4.06
N LYS A 59 12.07 -15.16 3.03
CA LYS A 59 12.61 -14.71 1.76
C LYS A 59 12.28 -13.24 1.48
N GLY A 60 13.18 -12.56 0.77
CA GLY A 60 12.94 -11.21 0.23
C GLY A 60 11.96 -11.21 -0.95
N PRO A 61 11.52 -10.03 -1.43
CA PRO A 61 10.58 -9.92 -2.54
C PRO A 61 11.04 -10.64 -3.82
N THR A 62 12.31 -10.46 -4.20
CA THR A 62 12.89 -11.10 -5.40
C THR A 62 13.17 -12.59 -5.26
N GLU A 63 13.03 -13.15 -4.06
CA GLU A 63 13.27 -14.57 -3.78
C GLU A 63 11.95 -15.37 -3.70
N GLN A 64 10.81 -14.69 -3.79
CA GLN A 64 9.50 -15.35 -3.85
C GLN A 64 9.33 -16.10 -5.17
N GLU A 65 8.58 -17.21 -5.14
CA GLU A 65 8.23 -17.95 -6.35
C GLU A 65 7.26 -17.14 -7.24
N ASP A 66 6.33 -16.44 -6.60
CA ASP A 66 5.41 -15.50 -7.23
C ASP A 66 5.83 -14.05 -6.94
N PRO A 67 6.22 -13.26 -7.96
CA PRO A 67 6.65 -11.88 -7.78
C PRO A 67 5.52 -10.95 -7.29
N ASP A 68 4.24 -11.30 -7.51
CA ASP A 68 3.07 -10.50 -7.11
C ASP A 68 2.75 -10.60 -5.61
N LEU A 69 3.47 -11.45 -4.86
CA LEU A 69 3.37 -11.51 -3.40
C LEU A 69 3.88 -10.24 -2.70
N SER A 70 4.50 -9.34 -3.46
CA SER A 70 4.78 -7.95 -3.06
C SER A 70 4.49 -7.01 -4.22
N LEU A 71 3.92 -5.85 -3.91
CA LEU A 71 3.58 -4.86 -4.92
C LEU A 71 4.84 -4.34 -5.60
N HIS A 72 4.88 -4.40 -6.94
CA HIS A 72 6.04 -4.01 -7.75
C HIS A 72 5.63 -3.38 -9.06
N ILE A 73 6.59 -2.74 -9.71
CA ILE A 73 6.44 -2.13 -11.03
C ILE A 73 6.58 -3.23 -12.10
N VAL A 74 5.57 -3.37 -12.95
CA VAL A 74 5.55 -4.34 -14.07
C VAL A 74 5.85 -3.68 -15.41
N ASP A 75 5.59 -2.37 -15.54
CA ASP A 75 5.86 -1.63 -16.78
C ASP A 75 6.02 -0.11 -16.51
N ARG A 76 6.61 0.61 -17.48
CA ARG A 76 6.84 2.05 -17.43
C ARG A 76 6.63 2.68 -18.80
N ASP A 77 5.95 3.81 -18.83
CA ASP A 77 5.81 4.63 -20.04
C ASP A 77 6.17 6.10 -19.78
N ASP A 78 5.90 6.96 -20.76
CA ASP A 78 6.16 8.40 -20.66
C ASP A 78 5.23 9.13 -19.68
N LYS A 79 4.12 8.51 -19.26
CA LYS A 79 3.11 9.07 -18.36
C LYS A 79 3.25 8.57 -16.92
N GLY A 80 3.82 7.38 -16.71
CA GLY A 80 3.99 6.84 -15.37
C GLY A 80 4.49 5.39 -15.32
N VAL A 81 4.01 4.68 -14.30
CA VAL A 81 4.37 3.29 -14.01
C VAL A 81 3.11 2.46 -13.82
N TYR A 82 3.18 1.20 -14.21
CA TYR A 82 2.15 0.20 -13.98
C TYR A 82 2.62 -0.71 -12.85
N ILE A 83 1.74 -0.99 -11.89
CA ILE A 83 2.06 -1.79 -10.71
C ILE A 83 1.12 -3.00 -10.60
N SER A 84 1.66 -4.12 -10.10
CA SER A 84 0.92 -5.36 -9.81
C SER A 84 1.29 -5.88 -8.42
N GLY A 85 0.40 -6.68 -7.83
CA GLY A 85 0.56 -7.28 -6.50
C GLY A 85 -0.60 -6.95 -5.55
N ALA A 86 -0.45 -7.28 -4.27
CA ALA A 86 -1.53 -7.14 -3.28
C ALA A 86 -1.08 -6.54 -1.95
N LYS A 87 -1.93 -5.69 -1.37
CA LYS A 87 -1.78 -5.12 -0.02
C LYS A 87 -2.84 -5.72 0.91
N ALA A 88 -2.40 -6.32 2.01
CA ALA A 88 -3.26 -7.04 2.94
C ALA A 88 -3.62 -6.21 4.18
N HIS A 89 -4.77 -6.50 4.79
CA HIS A 89 -5.24 -5.88 6.04
C HIS A 89 -5.35 -4.34 5.97
N GLN A 90 -5.89 -3.86 4.85
CA GLN A 90 -5.93 -2.43 4.53
C GLN A 90 -7.09 -1.73 5.24
N THR A 91 -6.81 -1.24 6.43
CA THR A 91 -7.77 -0.54 7.28
C THR A 91 -8.38 0.65 6.56
N GLY A 92 -9.68 0.58 6.33
CA GLY A 92 -10.47 1.68 5.78
C GLY A 92 -10.19 2.02 4.31
N CYS A 93 -9.65 1.08 3.53
CA CYS A 93 -9.35 1.33 2.12
C CYS A 93 -10.61 1.63 1.29
N ILE A 94 -11.71 0.89 1.49
CA ILE A 94 -12.97 1.07 0.74
C ILE A 94 -13.66 2.40 1.07
N ASN A 95 -13.44 2.97 2.26
CA ASN A 95 -13.99 4.27 2.67
C ASN A 95 -12.97 5.42 2.62
N SER A 96 -11.86 5.23 1.90
CA SER A 96 -10.89 6.28 1.58
C SER A 96 -11.17 6.88 0.21
N HIS A 97 -10.57 8.02 -0.11
CA HIS A 97 -10.59 8.59 -1.47
C HIS A 97 -9.29 8.25 -2.21
N TRP A 98 -8.19 8.21 -1.47
CA TRP A 98 -6.85 7.88 -1.96
C TRP A 98 -6.20 6.80 -1.12
N MET A 99 -5.37 5.99 -1.75
CA MET A 99 -4.46 5.05 -1.09
C MET A 99 -3.02 5.44 -1.40
N ILE A 100 -2.17 5.47 -0.37
CA ILE A 100 -0.73 5.61 -0.53
C ILE A 100 -0.12 4.22 -0.43
N VAL A 101 0.31 3.63 -1.55
CA VAL A 101 1.06 2.37 -1.54
C VAL A 101 2.51 2.63 -1.18
N MET A 102 3.09 1.80 -0.31
CA MET A 102 4.47 1.90 0.17
C MET A 102 5.11 0.52 0.32
N PRO A 103 6.44 0.38 0.20
CA PRO A 103 7.11 -0.88 0.48
C PRO A 103 7.09 -1.22 1.98
N ALA A 104 6.96 -2.51 2.34
CA ALA A 104 6.84 -2.96 3.74
C ALA A 104 8.14 -3.43 4.39
N VAL A 105 9.22 -3.56 3.63
CA VAL A 105 10.48 -4.17 4.08
C VAL A 105 11.68 -3.38 3.57
N ARG A 106 12.85 -3.62 4.17
CA ARG A 106 14.11 -3.13 3.63
C ARG A 106 14.36 -3.78 2.28
N LEU A 107 14.65 -2.96 1.28
CA LEU A 107 14.95 -3.40 -0.09
C LEU A 107 16.44 -3.35 -0.37
N THR A 108 16.92 -4.30 -1.18
CA THR A 108 18.28 -4.30 -1.74
C THR A 108 18.24 -3.79 -3.18
N GLU A 109 19.40 -3.68 -3.82
CA GLU A 109 19.49 -3.30 -5.25
C GLU A 109 18.74 -4.27 -6.17
N LYS A 110 18.69 -5.56 -5.80
CA LYS A 110 17.92 -6.56 -6.56
C LYS A 110 16.43 -6.27 -6.52
N ASP A 111 15.94 -5.71 -5.42
CA ASP A 111 14.52 -5.45 -5.19
C ASP A 111 14.06 -4.08 -5.72
N LYS A 112 14.80 -3.47 -6.66
CA LYS A 112 14.54 -2.12 -7.18
C LYS A 112 13.11 -1.92 -7.72
N ASP A 113 12.51 -2.96 -8.28
CA ASP A 113 11.16 -2.87 -8.89
C ASP A 113 10.05 -2.88 -7.82
N TYR A 114 10.37 -3.29 -6.59
CA TYR A 114 9.49 -3.21 -5.41
C TYR A 114 9.61 -1.86 -4.67
N ALA A 115 10.60 -1.03 -5.03
CA ALA A 115 10.85 0.27 -4.41
C ALA A 115 9.92 1.36 -4.97
N ILE A 116 8.60 1.20 -4.76
CA ILE A 116 7.58 2.10 -5.27
C ILE A 116 6.70 2.68 -4.16
N VAL A 117 6.56 4.00 -4.18
CA VAL A 117 5.54 4.74 -3.44
C VAL A 117 4.64 5.46 -4.45
N GLY A 118 3.32 5.34 -4.28
CA GLY A 118 2.36 5.96 -5.19
C GLY A 118 1.06 6.32 -4.48
N CYS A 119 0.46 7.44 -4.86
CA CYS A 119 -0.89 7.81 -4.43
C CYS A 119 -1.86 7.43 -5.55
N ILE A 120 -2.78 6.50 -5.27
CA ILE A 120 -3.76 5.99 -6.24
C ILE A 120 -5.19 6.29 -5.77
N PRO A 121 -6.11 6.74 -6.64
CA PRO A 121 -7.53 6.81 -6.30
C PRO A 121 -8.04 5.41 -5.94
N VAL A 122 -8.95 5.32 -4.96
CA VAL A 122 -9.52 4.02 -4.56
C VAL A 122 -10.35 3.36 -5.67
N ASP A 123 -10.85 4.14 -6.62
CA ASP A 123 -11.66 3.70 -7.76
C ASP A 123 -10.84 3.57 -9.05
N ALA A 124 -9.50 3.59 -8.96
CA ALA A 124 -8.65 3.43 -10.12
C ALA A 124 -8.88 2.07 -10.81
N PRO A 125 -8.96 2.03 -12.16
CA PRO A 125 -9.11 0.78 -12.89
C PRO A 125 -8.02 -0.24 -12.55
N GLY A 126 -8.41 -1.51 -12.43
CA GLY A 126 -7.49 -2.62 -12.10
C GLY A 126 -7.43 -2.96 -10.61
N ILE A 127 -8.04 -2.15 -9.73
CA ILE A 127 -8.12 -2.47 -8.29
C ILE A 127 -9.31 -3.40 -8.01
N THR A 128 -9.06 -4.51 -7.32
CA THR A 128 -10.09 -5.41 -6.79
C THR A 128 -10.00 -5.46 -5.26
N TYR A 129 -11.12 -5.21 -4.58
CA TYR A 129 -11.21 -5.29 -3.12
C TYR A 129 -11.87 -6.59 -2.69
N ILE A 130 -11.16 -7.38 -1.88
CA ILE A 130 -11.71 -8.56 -1.22
C ILE A 130 -11.95 -8.21 0.24
N TYR A 131 -13.22 -8.09 0.63
CA TYR A 131 -13.58 -7.72 1.99
C TYR A 131 -13.27 -8.86 2.96
N GLY A 132 -12.34 -8.62 3.88
CA GLY A 132 -12.14 -9.47 5.05
C GLY A 132 -13.24 -9.20 6.07
N ARG A 133 -13.96 -10.25 6.50
CA ARG A 133 -14.93 -10.14 7.59
C ARG A 133 -14.22 -9.80 8.90
N GLN A 134 -14.92 -9.07 9.77
CA GLN A 134 -14.38 -8.64 11.05
C GLN A 134 -14.04 -9.84 11.93
N SER A 135 -12.92 -9.76 12.64
CA SER A 135 -12.46 -10.81 13.58
C SER A 135 -13.43 -11.08 14.74
N CYS A 136 -14.38 -10.18 14.99
CA CYS A 136 -15.37 -10.26 16.07
C CYS A 136 -16.80 -10.43 15.53
N ASP A 137 -16.98 -10.96 14.33
CA ASP A 137 -18.30 -11.33 13.84
C ASP A 137 -18.82 -12.60 14.57
N THR A 138 -20.03 -13.03 14.23
CA THR A 138 -20.67 -14.18 14.87
C THR A 138 -20.21 -15.53 14.30
N ARG A 139 -19.12 -15.58 13.52
CA ARG A 139 -18.75 -16.74 12.71
C ARG A 139 -18.43 -18.00 13.50
N SER A 140 -17.79 -17.87 14.66
CA SER A 140 -17.58 -19.03 15.55
C SER A 140 -18.89 -19.63 16.07
N MET A 141 -20.00 -18.89 15.98
CA MET A 141 -21.34 -19.33 16.35
C MET A 141 -22.19 -19.73 15.13
N GLU A 142 -21.73 -19.51 13.90
CA GLU A 142 -22.40 -19.93 12.68
C GLU A 142 -22.14 -21.43 12.41
N SER A 143 -23.11 -22.13 11.81
CA SER A 143 -22.93 -23.54 11.43
C SER A 143 -21.93 -23.67 10.29
N GLY A 144 -20.85 -24.43 10.50
CA GLY A 144 -19.83 -24.71 9.48
C GLY A 144 -18.42 -24.64 10.06
N ASP A 145 -17.46 -25.02 9.23
CA ASP A 145 -16.03 -25.16 9.56
C ASP A 145 -15.14 -24.15 8.83
N MET A 146 -15.67 -23.42 7.85
CA MET A 146 -14.91 -22.41 7.10
C MET A 146 -14.68 -21.12 7.92
N ASP A 147 -13.43 -20.67 7.91
CA ASP A 147 -12.94 -19.42 8.50
C ASP A 147 -13.24 -19.19 10.01
N GLN A 148 -13.54 -20.23 10.81
CA GLN A 148 -13.80 -20.11 12.26
C GLN A 148 -12.60 -19.62 13.11
N GLY A 149 -11.49 -19.22 12.48
CA GLY A 149 -10.24 -18.88 13.16
C GLY A 149 -9.43 -20.13 13.48
N ASN A 150 -8.70 -20.13 14.59
CA ASN A 150 -7.93 -21.31 14.99
C ASN A 150 -8.89 -22.35 15.57
N SER A 151 -9.11 -23.45 14.86
CA SER A 151 -9.95 -24.56 15.32
C SER A 151 -9.27 -25.47 16.35
N GLN A 152 -8.13 -25.05 16.89
CA GLN A 152 -7.30 -25.74 17.89
C GLN A 152 -6.80 -24.77 18.95
#